data_AF-A0A955DM55-F1
#
_entry.id   AF-A0A955DM55-F1
#
_cell.length_a   1.000
_cell.length_b   1.000
_cell.length_c   1.000
_cell.angle_alpha   90.00
_cell.angle_beta   90.00
_cell.angle_gamma   90.00
#
_symmetry.space_group_name_H-M   'P 1'
#
loop_
_entity.id
_entity.type
_entity.pdbx_description
1 polymer ?
#
loop_
_entity_poly.entity_id
_entity_poly.type
_entity_poly.pdbx_seq_one_letter_code
_entity_poly.pdbx_strand_id
1 'polypeptide(L)'
;AIGYFYARMSWQGEQAYYTSARTAHEAKMGGVLSLWQLQIRLLFLVVVPVLAYVMLTNPAWSDVQTSVGMAMNEIEVHGVREQMRVPLVLADVLPPGVRGIMAAMMLAAFISTHNTYLHSWGSILIQDIVLPMAQSSGWHPSRVAHLRMLRCGVVGVALFAFGFSAFVYNPQQPVILYMALTGSLFVGWAGAVIIGGLYWARGTCAAAWVSAATGVVITTTSALAAQMNASFRETGVACWGLADGLGPDSARRLAQWLADHAPNGQQTWGLAMSACTLAYVGVSLLGRQRANLDWLLHRGSFELEGEVEHGRAPTRWGRVLAFTPEFTRRDRIIFIVTVVYILGWFLFVVGGSIWAIWWRADDPVTSDAWLSFWHVRTWVLVVVAAGVTVWLTIGGIGNLRTLLRQLETQARDDSDDGLIDAGNSARNLVHDDDGGSHAAS
;
A
#
# COMPACT_ATOMS: atom_id res chain seq x y z
N ALA A 1 6.00 4.01 9.62
CA ALA A 1 6.07 5.41 9.10
C ALA A 1 6.96 5.51 7.88
N ILE A 2 8.26 5.18 7.99
CA ILE A 2 9.21 5.25 6.86
C ILE A 2 8.73 4.46 5.63
N GLY A 3 8.26 3.23 5.81
CA GLY A 3 7.74 2.42 4.71
C GLY A 3 6.55 3.03 3.97
N TYR A 4 5.68 3.80 4.64
CA TYR A 4 4.57 4.51 3.96
C TYR A 4 5.05 5.63 3.04
N PHE A 5 6.11 6.33 3.44
CA PHE A 5 6.74 7.34 2.59
C PHE A 5 7.49 6.67 1.43
N TYR A 6 8.30 5.67 1.74
CA TYR A 6 9.10 4.94 0.75
C TYR A 6 8.23 4.29 -0.34
N ALA A 7 7.10 3.71 0.04
CA ALA A 7 6.16 3.04 -0.85
C ALA A 7 5.13 3.97 -1.51
N ARG A 8 5.25 5.30 -1.34
CA ARG A 8 4.22 6.22 -1.82
C ARG A 8 4.10 6.13 -3.34
N MET A 9 2.88 5.91 -3.84
CA MET A 9 2.54 5.69 -5.25
C MET A 9 3.12 4.39 -5.86
N SER A 10 3.81 3.54 -5.09
CA SER A 10 4.30 2.27 -5.62
C SER A 10 3.19 1.22 -5.70
N TRP A 11 2.21 1.26 -4.78
CA TRP A 11 1.14 0.27 -4.74
C TRP A 11 0.13 0.45 -5.88
N GLN A 12 0.16 -0.46 -6.86
CA GLN A 12 -0.66 -0.36 -8.07
C GLN A 12 -2.10 -0.88 -7.91
N GLY A 13 -2.46 -1.48 -6.76
CA GLY A 13 -3.86 -1.86 -6.49
C GLY A 13 -4.84 -0.68 -6.47
N GLU A 14 -4.32 0.54 -6.38
CA GLU A 14 -5.07 1.79 -6.39
C GLU A 14 -4.78 2.64 -7.65
N GLN A 15 -4.10 2.09 -8.68
CA GLN A 15 -3.58 2.88 -9.80
C GLN A 15 -4.66 3.69 -10.54
N ALA A 16 -5.86 3.11 -10.70
CA ALA A 16 -6.96 3.77 -11.37
C ALA A 16 -7.37 5.06 -10.64
N TYR A 17 -7.25 5.11 -9.31
CA TYR A 17 -7.60 6.30 -8.54
C TYR A 17 -6.57 7.42 -8.67
N TYR A 18 -5.31 7.10 -9.01
CA TYR A 18 -4.28 8.11 -9.20
C TYR A 18 -4.46 8.90 -10.50
N THR A 19 -5.12 8.33 -11.50
CA THR A 19 -5.32 8.95 -12.82
C THR A 19 -6.76 9.35 -13.10
N SER A 20 -7.72 8.99 -12.23
CA SER A 20 -9.15 9.32 -12.43
C SER A 20 -9.59 10.65 -11.83
N ALA A 21 -8.67 11.41 -11.23
CA ALA A 21 -9.01 12.73 -10.70
C ALA A 21 -9.23 13.74 -11.82
N ARG A 22 -10.22 14.63 -11.65
CA ARG A 22 -10.53 15.66 -12.65
C ARG A 22 -9.41 16.69 -12.80
N THR A 23 -8.71 17.01 -11.71
CA THR A 23 -7.58 17.95 -11.69
C THR A 23 -6.51 17.47 -10.71
N ALA A 24 -5.28 17.96 -10.87
CA ALA A 24 -4.18 17.67 -9.94
C ALA A 24 -4.49 18.13 -8.49
N HIS A 25 -5.20 19.27 -8.34
CA HIS A 25 -5.64 19.76 -7.02
C HIS A 25 -6.65 18.79 -6.37
N GLU A 26 -7.62 18.30 -7.13
CA GLU A 26 -8.57 17.31 -6.62
C GLU A 26 -7.89 15.98 -6.27
N ALA A 27 -6.94 15.52 -7.07
CA ALA A 27 -6.15 14.31 -6.77
C ALA A 27 -5.44 14.45 -5.42
N LYS A 28 -4.80 15.61 -5.20
CA LYS A 28 -4.10 15.94 -3.96
C LYS A 28 -5.06 15.99 -2.77
N MET A 29 -6.18 16.71 -2.89
CA MET A 29 -7.16 16.81 -1.81
C MET A 29 -7.84 15.47 -1.52
N GLY A 30 -8.10 14.64 -2.54
CA GLY A 30 -8.57 13.26 -2.37
C GLY A 30 -7.61 12.42 -1.52
N GLY A 31 -6.30 12.55 -1.75
CA GLY A 31 -5.27 11.91 -0.93
C GLY A 31 -5.24 12.40 0.52
N VAL A 32 -5.52 13.69 0.78
CA VAL A 32 -5.60 14.23 2.15
C VAL A 32 -6.86 13.72 2.87
N LEU A 33 -7.99 13.68 2.16
CA LEU A 33 -9.26 13.19 2.70
C LEU A 33 -9.24 11.68 3.00
N SER A 34 -8.51 10.89 2.21
CA SER A 34 -8.37 9.44 2.45
C SER A 34 -7.64 9.10 3.75
N LEU A 35 -6.81 10.01 4.27
CA LEU A 35 -6.14 9.84 5.58
C LEU A 35 -7.14 9.80 6.75
N TRP A 36 -8.30 10.47 6.61
CA TRP A 36 -9.35 10.43 7.62
C TRP A 36 -10.13 9.11 7.60
N GLN A 37 -10.25 8.45 6.44
CA GLN A 37 -10.85 7.11 6.35
C GLN A 37 -10.07 6.08 7.16
N LEU A 38 -8.76 6.28 7.34
CA LEU A 38 -7.95 5.44 8.21
C LEU A 38 -8.44 5.48 9.66
N GLN A 39 -8.94 6.61 10.17
CA GLN A 39 -9.43 6.71 11.55
C GLN A 39 -10.67 5.85 11.76
N ILE A 40 -11.58 5.82 10.79
CA ILE A 40 -12.76 4.95 10.82
C ILE A 40 -12.34 3.48 10.84
N ARG A 41 -11.38 3.09 9.98
CA ARG A 41 -10.87 1.71 9.93
C ARG A 41 -10.13 1.31 11.21
N LEU A 42 -9.32 2.21 11.77
CA LEU A 42 -8.58 1.98 13.01
C LEU A 42 -9.52 1.77 14.20
N LEU A 43 -10.65 2.48 14.25
CA LEU A 43 -11.64 2.26 15.30
C LEU A 43 -12.10 0.79 15.31
N PHE A 44 -12.47 0.26 14.15
CA PHE A 44 -12.90 -1.13 14.01
C PHE A 44 -11.77 -2.11 14.35
N LEU A 45 -10.57 -1.88 13.81
CA LEU A 45 -9.41 -2.76 14.01
C LEU A 45 -8.85 -2.76 15.44
N VAL A 46 -9.12 -1.73 16.25
CA VAL A 46 -8.66 -1.66 17.64
C VAL A 46 -9.75 -2.09 18.61
N VAL A 47 -10.94 -1.49 18.52
CA VAL A 47 -11.99 -1.69 19.54
C VAL A 47 -12.57 -3.10 19.46
N VAL A 48 -12.86 -3.59 18.26
CA VAL A 48 -13.55 -4.87 18.10
C VAL A 48 -12.69 -6.04 18.59
N PRO A 49 -11.39 -6.17 18.24
CA PRO A 49 -10.56 -7.23 18.79
C PRO A 49 -10.36 -7.13 20.31
N VAL A 50 -10.27 -5.92 20.88
CA VAL A 50 -10.16 -5.73 22.33
C VAL A 50 -11.43 -6.21 23.05
N LEU A 51 -12.61 -5.86 22.52
CA LEU A 51 -13.88 -6.36 23.07
C LEU A 51 -13.97 -7.89 22.98
N ALA A 52 -13.61 -8.46 21.84
CA ALA A 52 -13.58 -9.92 21.67
C ALA A 52 -12.59 -10.58 22.63
N TYR A 53 -11.42 -10.00 22.83
CA TYR A 53 -10.43 -10.48 23.80
C TYR A 53 -10.98 -10.46 25.23
N VAL A 54 -11.61 -9.36 25.65
CA VAL A 54 -12.24 -9.26 26.98
C VAL A 54 -13.33 -10.32 27.17
N MET A 55 -14.18 -10.53 26.17
CA MET A 55 -15.22 -11.57 26.23
C MET A 55 -14.62 -12.98 26.31
N LEU A 56 -13.51 -13.24 25.63
CA LEU A 56 -12.86 -14.54 25.64
C LEU A 56 -11.99 -14.81 26.88
N THR A 57 -11.79 -13.82 27.75
CA THR A 57 -10.90 -13.95 28.93
C THR A 57 -11.57 -13.64 30.25
N ASN A 58 -12.59 -12.79 30.26
CA ASN A 58 -13.29 -12.40 31.47
C ASN A 58 -14.37 -13.43 31.86
N PRO A 59 -14.37 -13.99 33.08
CA PRO A 59 -15.35 -14.98 33.52
C PRO A 59 -16.83 -14.55 33.36
N ALA A 60 -17.11 -13.25 33.31
CA ALA A 60 -18.47 -12.73 33.08
C ALA A 60 -19.10 -13.15 31.73
N TRP A 61 -18.28 -13.64 30.79
CA TRP A 61 -18.69 -14.05 29.45
C TRP A 61 -18.44 -15.55 29.20
N SER A 62 -18.56 -16.39 30.23
CA SER A 62 -18.32 -17.84 30.18
C SER A 62 -19.14 -18.56 29.10
N ASP A 63 -20.36 -18.09 28.84
CA ASP A 63 -21.25 -18.68 27.84
C ASP A 63 -20.70 -18.46 26.42
N VAL A 64 -20.25 -17.23 26.14
CA VAL A 64 -19.59 -16.87 24.86
C VAL A 64 -18.30 -17.65 24.69
N GLN A 65 -17.49 -17.77 25.74
CA GLN A 65 -16.25 -18.56 25.72
C GLN A 65 -16.50 -20.01 25.36
N THR A 66 -17.53 -20.61 25.94
CA THR A 66 -17.89 -22.01 25.68
C THR A 66 -18.40 -22.18 24.25
N SER A 67 -19.34 -21.34 23.81
CA SER A 67 -19.90 -21.35 22.45
C SER A 67 -18.82 -21.18 21.38
N VAL A 68 -18.02 -20.12 21.50
CA VAL A 68 -16.94 -19.82 20.55
C VAL A 68 -15.83 -20.88 20.61
N GLY A 69 -15.50 -21.38 21.81
CA GLY A 69 -14.51 -22.44 21.99
C GLY A 69 -14.88 -23.74 21.26
N MET A 70 -16.16 -24.13 21.30
CA MET A 70 -16.67 -25.27 20.52
C MET A 70 -16.51 -25.04 19.01
N ALA A 71 -16.98 -23.89 18.50
CA ALA A 71 -16.86 -23.56 17.08
C ALA A 71 -15.40 -23.47 16.60
N MET A 72 -14.48 -22.99 17.45
CA MET A 72 -13.05 -22.96 17.14
C MET A 72 -12.43 -24.36 17.03
N ASN A 73 -12.90 -25.32 17.82
CA ASN A 73 -12.38 -26.69 17.80
C ASN A 73 -12.75 -27.44 16.50
N GLU A 74 -13.81 -27.03 15.81
CA GLU A 74 -14.19 -27.57 14.50
C GLU A 74 -13.26 -27.11 13.37
N ILE A 75 -12.52 -26.02 13.55
CA ILE A 75 -11.60 -25.49 12.54
C ILE A 75 -10.26 -26.22 12.66
N GLU A 76 -9.95 -27.11 11.73
CA GLU A 76 -8.71 -27.92 11.75
C GLU A 76 -7.43 -27.09 11.57
N VAL A 77 -7.45 -26.14 10.62
CA VAL A 77 -6.26 -25.34 10.26
C VAL A 77 -6.02 -24.28 11.33
N HIS A 78 -4.91 -24.42 12.08
CA HIS A 78 -4.56 -23.54 13.20
C HIS A 78 -4.57 -22.05 12.81
N GLY A 79 -3.94 -21.67 11.70
CA GLY A 79 -3.89 -20.27 11.26
C GLY A 79 -5.26 -19.68 10.94
N VAL A 80 -6.19 -20.50 10.41
CA VAL A 80 -7.58 -20.08 10.16
C VAL A 80 -8.33 -19.95 11.48
N ARG A 81 -8.15 -20.89 12.41
CA ARG A 81 -8.77 -20.86 13.74
C ARG A 81 -8.45 -19.57 14.49
N GLU A 82 -7.21 -19.10 14.42
CA GLU A 82 -6.81 -17.84 15.05
C GLU A 82 -7.49 -16.62 14.41
N GLN A 83 -7.60 -16.60 13.07
CA GLN A 83 -8.23 -15.51 12.33
C GLN A 83 -9.75 -15.46 12.55
N MET A 84 -10.38 -16.60 12.83
CA MET A 84 -11.82 -16.72 13.05
C MET A 84 -12.29 -16.33 14.45
N ARG A 85 -11.38 -16.09 15.41
CA ARG A 85 -11.72 -15.72 16.81
C ARG A 85 -12.69 -14.54 16.89
N VAL A 86 -12.33 -13.42 16.25
CA VAL A 86 -13.15 -12.18 16.29
C VAL A 86 -14.48 -12.36 15.54
N PRO A 87 -14.51 -12.90 14.30
CA PRO A 87 -15.75 -13.21 13.61
C PRO A 87 -16.71 -14.10 14.41
N LEU A 88 -16.20 -15.14 15.08
CA LEU A 88 -17.02 -16.06 15.88
C LEU A 88 -17.63 -15.36 17.10
N VAL A 89 -16.87 -14.55 17.83
CA VAL A 89 -17.42 -13.77 18.96
C VAL A 89 -18.51 -12.81 18.49
N LEU A 90 -18.30 -12.11 17.38
CA LEU A 90 -19.32 -11.23 16.80
C LEU A 90 -20.56 -12.00 16.34
N ALA A 91 -20.36 -13.18 15.75
CA ALA A 91 -21.45 -14.04 15.34
C ALA A 91 -22.22 -14.62 16.53
N ASP A 92 -21.62 -14.77 17.70
CA ASP A 92 -22.33 -15.22 18.91
C ASP A 92 -23.14 -14.07 19.52
N VAL A 93 -22.51 -12.91 19.71
CA VAL A 93 -23.06 -11.79 20.50
C VAL A 93 -24.01 -10.87 19.70
N LEU A 94 -23.83 -10.71 18.38
CA LEU A 94 -24.66 -9.77 17.61
C LEU A 94 -26.08 -10.32 17.35
N PRO A 95 -27.13 -9.50 17.56
CA PRO A 95 -28.50 -9.85 17.19
C PRO A 95 -28.64 -10.15 15.68
N PRO A 96 -29.61 -10.97 15.25
CA PRO A 96 -29.72 -11.42 13.86
C PRO A 96 -29.68 -10.29 12.80
N GLY A 97 -30.40 -9.18 13.05
CA GLY A 97 -30.41 -8.04 12.13
C GLY A 97 -29.06 -7.31 12.03
N VAL A 98 -28.41 -7.07 13.17
CA VAL A 98 -27.09 -6.38 13.21
C VAL A 98 -26.01 -7.29 12.61
N ARG A 99 -26.08 -8.59 12.89
CA ARG A 99 -25.20 -9.61 12.31
C ARG A 99 -25.32 -9.65 10.78
N GLY A 100 -26.55 -9.60 10.26
CA GLY A 100 -26.81 -9.53 8.82
C GLY A 100 -26.24 -8.25 8.18
N ILE A 101 -26.43 -7.09 8.81
CA ILE A 101 -25.86 -5.82 8.34
C ILE A 101 -24.32 -5.89 8.35
N MET A 102 -23.72 -6.42 9.41
CA MET A 102 -22.26 -6.61 9.49
C MET A 102 -21.75 -7.50 8.35
N ALA A 103 -22.39 -8.65 8.12
CA ALA A 103 -22.04 -9.55 7.03
C ALA A 103 -22.15 -8.87 5.66
N ALA A 104 -23.22 -8.10 5.41
CA ALA A 104 -23.40 -7.34 4.19
C ALA A 104 -22.31 -6.27 4.00
N MET A 105 -21.94 -5.54 5.06
CA MET A 105 -20.85 -4.55 5.02
C MET A 105 -19.49 -5.21 4.74
N MET A 106 -19.19 -6.34 5.38
CA MET A 106 -17.95 -7.08 5.13
C MET A 106 -17.89 -7.62 3.70
N LEU A 107 -19.01 -8.13 3.16
CA LEU A 107 -19.11 -8.55 1.77
C LEU A 107 -18.92 -7.36 0.80
N ALA A 108 -19.54 -6.22 1.08
CA ALA A 108 -19.36 -5.01 0.27
C ALA A 108 -17.90 -4.54 0.28
N ALA A 109 -17.23 -4.55 1.44
CA ALA A 109 -15.81 -4.22 1.56
C ALA A 109 -14.91 -5.24 0.83
N PHE A 110 -15.26 -6.53 0.89
CA PHE A 110 -14.59 -7.58 0.13
C PHE A 110 -14.70 -7.35 -1.37
N ILE A 111 -15.91 -7.10 -1.87
CA ILE A 111 -16.18 -6.84 -3.29
C ILE A 111 -15.47 -5.55 -3.74
N SER A 112 -15.55 -4.46 -2.97
CA SER A 112 -14.91 -3.20 -3.34
C SER A 112 -13.39 -3.35 -3.47
N THR A 113 -12.78 -4.10 -2.55
CA THR A 113 -11.34 -4.37 -2.56
C THR A 113 -10.97 -5.26 -3.76
N HIS A 114 -11.68 -6.36 -3.97
CA HIS A 114 -11.40 -7.25 -5.11
C HIS A 114 -11.59 -6.57 -6.45
N ASN A 115 -12.63 -5.73 -6.59
CA ASN A 115 -12.89 -4.99 -7.82
C ASN A 115 -11.67 -4.13 -8.24
N THR A 116 -11.08 -3.39 -7.30
CA THR A 116 -9.95 -2.50 -7.60
C THR A 116 -8.67 -3.27 -7.92
N TYR A 117 -8.41 -4.36 -7.19
CA TYR A 117 -7.25 -5.20 -7.47
C TYR A 117 -7.37 -5.95 -8.79
N LEU A 118 -8.51 -6.59 -9.06
CA LEU A 118 -8.71 -7.32 -10.31
C LEU A 118 -8.64 -6.39 -11.52
N HIS A 119 -9.22 -5.18 -11.41
CA HIS A 119 -9.08 -4.15 -12.44
C HIS A 119 -7.62 -3.75 -12.64
N SER A 120 -6.89 -3.46 -11.56
CA SER A 120 -5.51 -2.97 -11.65
C SER A 120 -4.56 -4.03 -12.20
N TRP A 121 -4.55 -5.24 -11.62
CA TRP A 121 -3.67 -6.31 -12.09
C TRP A 121 -4.05 -6.81 -13.49
N GLY A 122 -5.35 -6.86 -13.80
CA GLY A 122 -5.83 -7.23 -15.13
C GLY A 122 -5.41 -6.21 -16.19
N SER A 123 -5.52 -4.91 -15.89
CA SER A 123 -5.06 -3.85 -16.81
C SER A 123 -3.55 -3.82 -16.96
N ILE A 124 -2.76 -3.94 -15.88
CA ILE A 124 -1.29 -4.01 -15.94
C ILE A 124 -0.83 -5.18 -16.81
N LEU A 125 -1.39 -6.37 -16.61
CA LEU A 125 -1.05 -7.55 -17.41
C LEU A 125 -1.27 -7.29 -18.90
N ILE A 126 -2.39 -6.67 -19.25
CA ILE A 126 -2.74 -6.44 -20.65
C ILE A 126 -1.95 -5.27 -21.23
N GLN A 127 -1.85 -4.14 -20.53
CA GLN A 127 -1.25 -2.90 -21.01
C GLN A 127 0.28 -2.93 -20.99
N ASP A 128 0.90 -3.56 -19.99
CA ASP A 128 2.35 -3.47 -19.78
C ASP A 128 3.08 -4.70 -20.34
N ILE A 129 2.38 -5.81 -20.54
CA ILE A 129 2.98 -7.08 -21.00
C ILE A 129 2.37 -7.51 -22.34
N VAL A 130 1.07 -7.84 -22.35
CA VAL A 130 0.46 -8.49 -23.53
C VAL A 130 0.41 -7.55 -24.74
N LEU A 131 0.01 -6.29 -24.54
CA LEU A 131 -0.15 -5.32 -25.63
C LEU A 131 1.20 -4.90 -26.24
N PRO A 132 2.25 -4.57 -25.47
CA PRO A 132 3.58 -4.31 -26.03
C PRO A 132 4.14 -5.53 -26.77
N MET A 133 3.95 -6.74 -26.25
CA MET A 133 4.36 -7.97 -26.94
C MET A 133 3.61 -8.19 -28.25
N ALA A 134 2.29 -7.98 -28.25
CA ALA A 134 1.45 -8.04 -29.45
C ALA A 134 1.91 -7.06 -30.53
N GLN A 135 2.11 -5.80 -30.16
CA GLN A 135 2.55 -4.74 -31.07
C GLN A 135 3.97 -4.98 -31.58
N SER A 136 4.89 -5.45 -30.73
CA SER A 136 6.26 -5.83 -31.16
C SER A 136 6.27 -6.98 -32.18
N SER A 137 5.22 -7.82 -32.18
CA SER A 137 5.01 -8.89 -33.15
C SER A 137 4.27 -8.42 -34.42
N GLY A 138 3.99 -7.11 -34.54
CA GLY A 138 3.26 -6.50 -35.66
C GLY A 138 1.73 -6.59 -35.57
N TRP A 139 1.17 -7.13 -34.48
CA TRP A 139 -0.27 -7.19 -34.28
C TRP A 139 -0.76 -5.98 -33.49
N HIS A 140 -1.61 -5.16 -34.13
CA HIS A 140 -2.27 -4.02 -33.50
C HIS A 140 -3.75 -4.37 -33.24
N PRO A 141 -4.14 -4.67 -31.98
CA PRO A 141 -5.50 -5.08 -31.67
C PRO A 141 -6.50 -3.97 -32.00
N SER A 142 -7.64 -4.31 -32.61
CA SER A 142 -8.74 -3.37 -32.74
C SER A 142 -9.29 -2.99 -31.35
N ARG A 143 -9.97 -1.84 -31.25
CA ARG A 143 -10.59 -1.37 -29.99
C ARG A 143 -11.41 -2.42 -29.26
N VAL A 144 -12.27 -3.14 -30.00
CA VAL A 144 -13.11 -4.21 -29.43
C VAL A 144 -12.26 -5.37 -28.94
N ALA A 145 -11.19 -5.72 -29.65
CA ALA A 145 -10.25 -6.75 -29.23
C ALA A 145 -9.53 -6.32 -27.94
N HIS A 146 -9.04 -5.07 -27.88
CA HIS A 146 -8.39 -4.53 -26.68
C HIS A 146 -9.31 -4.55 -25.45
N LEU A 147 -10.56 -4.07 -25.57
CA LEU A 147 -11.53 -4.13 -24.46
C LEU A 147 -11.85 -5.56 -24.02
N ARG A 148 -11.91 -6.51 -24.97
CA ARG A 148 -12.06 -7.93 -24.64
C ARG A 148 -10.84 -8.48 -23.92
N MET A 149 -9.63 -8.11 -24.35
CA MET A 149 -8.38 -8.50 -23.68
C MET A 149 -8.35 -8.02 -22.23
N LEU A 150 -8.70 -6.76 -21.97
CA LEU A 150 -8.82 -6.22 -20.60
C LEU A 150 -9.79 -7.03 -19.74
N ARG A 151 -10.99 -7.31 -20.25
CA ARG A 151 -11.99 -8.12 -19.53
C ARG A 151 -11.51 -9.56 -19.29
N CYS A 152 -10.88 -10.18 -20.29
CA CYS A 152 -10.28 -11.50 -20.14
C CYS A 152 -9.12 -11.50 -19.14
N GLY A 153 -8.32 -10.42 -19.10
CA GLY A 153 -7.26 -10.22 -18.11
C GLY A 153 -7.82 -10.19 -16.69
N VAL A 154 -8.89 -9.42 -16.46
CA VAL A 154 -9.61 -9.38 -15.17
C VAL A 154 -10.10 -10.78 -14.75
N VAL A 155 -10.73 -11.53 -15.67
CA VAL A 155 -11.18 -12.90 -15.40
C VAL A 155 -10.00 -13.84 -15.14
N GLY A 156 -8.93 -13.74 -15.91
CA GLY A 156 -7.72 -14.55 -15.74
C GLY A 156 -7.07 -14.35 -14.37
N VAL A 157 -6.92 -13.09 -13.93
CA VAL A 157 -6.43 -12.78 -12.58
C VAL A 157 -7.38 -13.33 -11.51
N ALA A 158 -8.69 -13.22 -11.71
CA ALA A 158 -9.67 -13.76 -10.75
C ALA A 158 -9.59 -15.29 -10.62
N LEU A 159 -9.48 -16.00 -11.75
CA LEU A 159 -9.30 -17.46 -11.77
C LEU A 159 -7.99 -17.88 -11.12
N PHE A 160 -6.89 -17.16 -11.38
CA PHE A 160 -5.61 -17.40 -10.74
C PHE A 160 -5.70 -17.19 -9.23
N ALA A 161 -6.25 -16.06 -8.77
CA ALA A 161 -6.39 -15.75 -7.35
C ALA A 161 -7.26 -16.79 -6.62
N PHE A 162 -8.37 -17.20 -7.24
CA PHE A 162 -9.23 -18.26 -6.72
C PHE A 162 -8.47 -19.60 -6.67
N GLY A 163 -7.82 -20.01 -7.75
CA GLY A 163 -7.09 -21.27 -7.81
C GLY A 163 -5.94 -21.32 -6.79
N PHE A 164 -5.17 -20.24 -6.68
CA PHE A 164 -4.12 -20.11 -5.68
C PHE A 164 -4.70 -20.20 -4.27
N SER A 165 -5.77 -19.46 -3.97
CA SER A 165 -6.40 -19.46 -2.65
C SER A 165 -7.04 -20.81 -2.29
N ALA A 166 -7.64 -21.51 -3.25
CA ALA A 166 -8.38 -22.75 -3.02
C ALA A 166 -7.47 -23.98 -2.94
N PHE A 167 -6.36 -24.01 -3.69
CA PHE A 167 -5.56 -25.23 -3.86
C PHE A 167 -4.10 -25.10 -3.39
N VAL A 168 -3.57 -23.90 -3.19
CA VAL A 168 -2.13 -23.69 -2.92
C VAL A 168 -1.89 -22.97 -1.59
N TYR A 169 -2.71 -21.98 -1.25
CA TYR A 169 -2.50 -21.15 -0.07
C TYR A 169 -2.84 -21.88 1.22
N ASN A 170 -1.86 -22.00 2.12
CA ASN A 170 -2.05 -22.45 3.49
C ASN A 170 -1.57 -21.36 4.47
N PRO A 171 -2.45 -20.78 5.30
CA PRO A 171 -2.11 -19.68 6.19
C PRO A 171 -1.27 -20.15 7.39
N GLN A 172 0.06 -20.09 7.24
CA GLN A 172 1.04 -20.50 8.26
C GLN A 172 1.46 -19.38 9.22
N GLN A 173 1.15 -18.12 8.90
CA GLN A 173 1.49 -16.96 9.71
C GLN A 173 0.32 -15.97 9.75
N PRO A 174 0.27 -15.07 10.76
CA PRO A 174 -0.74 -14.02 10.81
C PRO A 174 -0.83 -13.23 9.49
N VAL A 175 -2.05 -12.96 9.04
CA VAL A 175 -2.31 -12.35 7.72
C VAL A 175 -1.54 -11.04 7.49
N ILE A 176 -1.40 -10.19 8.51
CA ILE A 176 -0.66 -8.92 8.39
C ILE A 176 0.84 -9.16 8.13
N LEU A 177 1.44 -10.19 8.76
CA LEU A 177 2.84 -10.56 8.53
C LEU A 177 3.02 -11.18 7.14
N TYR A 178 2.06 -12.01 6.72
CA TYR A 178 2.04 -12.55 5.36
C TYR A 178 1.95 -11.44 4.30
N MET A 179 1.06 -10.47 4.49
CA MET A 179 0.93 -9.31 3.59
C MET A 179 2.19 -8.44 3.57
N ALA A 180 2.87 -8.27 4.71
CA ALA A 180 4.13 -7.54 4.76
C ALA A 180 5.24 -8.27 3.98
N LEU A 181 5.34 -9.59 4.13
CA LEU A 181 6.31 -10.42 3.44
C LEU A 181 6.06 -10.46 1.93
N THR A 182 4.83 -10.70 1.49
CA THR A 182 4.51 -10.74 0.05
C THR A 182 4.56 -9.34 -0.57
N GLY A 183 4.12 -8.31 0.17
CA GLY A 183 4.20 -6.92 -0.25
C GLY A 183 5.65 -6.44 -0.43
N SER A 184 6.60 -6.91 0.39
CA SER A 184 8.00 -6.52 0.27
C SER A 184 8.67 -6.99 -1.03
N LEU A 185 8.11 -8.02 -1.70
CA LEU A 185 8.63 -8.53 -2.96
C LEU A 185 8.63 -7.45 -4.06
N PHE A 186 7.63 -6.56 -4.02
CA PHE A 186 7.52 -5.45 -4.95
C PHE A 186 7.90 -4.12 -4.27
N VAL A 187 7.27 -3.83 -3.14
CA VAL A 187 7.39 -2.53 -2.46
C VAL A 187 8.78 -2.35 -1.83
N GLY A 188 9.54 -3.42 -1.61
CA GLY A 188 10.91 -3.34 -1.09
C GLY A 188 11.85 -2.58 -2.01
N TRP A 189 11.71 -2.72 -3.33
CA TRP A 189 12.59 -2.07 -4.32
C TRP A 189 11.90 -0.94 -5.09
N ALA A 190 10.58 -1.02 -5.33
CA ALA A 190 9.85 -0.04 -6.14
C ALA A 190 9.98 1.39 -5.59
N GLY A 191 9.98 1.55 -4.26
CA GLY A 191 10.17 2.84 -3.61
C GLY A 191 11.50 3.50 -3.96
N ALA A 192 12.61 2.76 -3.91
CA ALA A 192 13.93 3.29 -4.28
C ALA A 192 13.96 3.71 -5.76
N VAL A 193 13.32 2.94 -6.63
CA VAL A 193 13.26 3.25 -8.07
C VAL A 193 12.42 4.49 -8.35
N ILE A 194 11.25 4.62 -7.74
CA ILE A 194 10.36 5.78 -7.92
C ILE A 194 11.03 7.05 -7.36
N ILE A 195 11.53 6.98 -6.12
CA ILE A 195 12.20 8.13 -5.49
C ILE A 195 13.45 8.51 -6.27
N GLY A 196 14.29 7.54 -6.61
CA GLY A 196 15.50 7.76 -7.38
C GLY A 196 15.24 8.30 -8.78
N GLY A 197 14.26 7.76 -9.49
CA GLY A 197 13.92 8.16 -10.85
C GLY A 197 13.29 9.55 -10.95
N LEU A 198 12.47 9.95 -9.97
CA LEU A 198 11.75 11.23 -10.01
C LEU A 198 12.45 12.36 -9.28
N TYR A 199 13.35 12.07 -8.34
CA TYR A 199 13.97 13.09 -7.48
C TYR A 199 15.50 13.09 -7.51
N TRP A 200 16.13 12.17 -8.24
CA TRP A 200 17.58 12.13 -8.31
C TRP A 200 18.11 12.07 -9.75
N ALA A 201 18.77 13.14 -10.17
CA ALA A 201 19.29 13.27 -11.52
C ALA A 201 20.31 12.18 -11.90
N ARG A 202 20.91 11.47 -10.94
CA ARG A 202 21.83 10.35 -11.23
C ARG A 202 21.14 8.98 -11.24
N GLY A 203 19.82 8.93 -11.17
CA GLY A 203 19.07 7.68 -11.35
C GLY A 203 19.42 7.02 -12.68
N THR A 204 19.65 5.70 -12.69
CA THR A 204 19.97 4.94 -13.91
C THR A 204 19.12 3.68 -14.00
N CYS A 205 18.88 3.19 -15.22
CA CYS A 205 18.17 1.92 -15.44
C CYS A 205 18.91 0.74 -14.78
N ALA A 206 20.24 0.74 -14.80
CA ALA A 206 21.05 -0.28 -14.14
C ALA A 206 20.81 -0.28 -12.61
N ALA A 207 20.79 0.89 -11.98
CA ALA A 207 20.47 1.00 -10.55
C ALA A 207 19.06 0.51 -10.23
N ALA A 208 18.09 0.76 -11.11
CA ALA A 208 16.73 0.25 -10.94
C ALA A 208 16.68 -1.29 -10.97
N TRP A 209 17.31 -1.92 -11.95
CA TRP A 209 17.36 -3.39 -12.05
C TRP A 209 18.13 -4.06 -10.92
N VAL A 210 19.27 -3.49 -10.51
CA VAL A 210 20.04 -4.03 -9.37
C VAL A 210 19.25 -3.90 -8.07
N SER A 211 18.56 -2.78 -7.86
CA SER A 211 17.66 -2.60 -6.71
C SER A 211 16.52 -3.63 -6.72
N ALA A 212 15.89 -3.86 -7.87
CA ALA A 212 14.83 -4.86 -8.03
C ALA A 212 15.33 -6.28 -7.71
N ALA A 213 16.44 -6.70 -8.32
CA ALA A 213 17.05 -8.00 -8.05
C ALA A 213 17.42 -8.16 -6.56
N THR A 214 18.01 -7.14 -5.95
CA THR A 214 18.35 -7.14 -4.52
C THR A 214 17.12 -7.34 -3.64
N GLY A 215 16.03 -6.61 -3.91
CA GLY A 215 14.79 -6.72 -3.14
C GLY A 215 14.10 -8.07 -3.27
N VAL A 216 14.07 -8.61 -4.49
CA VAL A 216 13.53 -9.95 -4.78
C VAL A 216 14.34 -11.03 -4.08
N VAL A 217 15.68 -10.97 -4.14
CA VAL A 217 16.56 -11.95 -3.47
C VAL A 217 16.33 -11.92 -1.96
N ILE A 218 16.40 -10.74 -1.31
CA ILE A 218 16.21 -10.62 0.14
C ILE A 218 14.84 -11.15 0.57
N THR A 219 13.78 -10.74 -0.12
CA THR A 219 12.41 -11.16 0.23
C THR A 219 12.20 -12.64 0.00
N THR A 220 12.66 -13.18 -1.13
CA THR A 220 12.50 -14.61 -1.45
C THR A 220 13.31 -15.49 -0.51
N THR A 221 14.55 -15.12 -0.19
CA THR A 221 15.37 -15.83 0.80
C THR A 221 14.71 -15.82 2.18
N SER A 222 14.16 -14.69 2.62
CA SER A 222 13.41 -14.62 3.89
C SER A 222 12.14 -15.47 3.85
N ALA A 223 11.38 -15.45 2.76
CA ALA A 223 10.18 -16.25 2.60
C ALA A 223 10.48 -17.76 2.59
N LEU A 224 11.57 -18.17 1.93
CA LEU A 224 12.04 -19.56 1.94
C LEU A 224 12.47 -19.98 3.34
N ALA A 225 13.24 -19.16 4.06
CA ALA A 225 13.63 -19.43 5.44
C ALA A 225 12.41 -19.58 6.37
N ALA A 226 11.41 -18.72 6.21
CA ALA A 226 10.15 -18.80 6.97
C ALA A 226 9.39 -20.09 6.68
N GLN A 227 9.30 -20.50 5.41
CA GLN A 227 8.65 -21.76 5.03
C GLN A 227 9.42 -22.99 5.50
N MET A 228 10.75 -22.99 5.45
CA MET A 228 11.58 -24.07 5.97
C MET A 228 11.41 -24.23 7.49
N ASN A 229 11.36 -23.12 8.23
CA ASN A 229 11.09 -23.14 9.67
C ASN A 229 9.66 -23.64 9.98
N ALA A 230 8.65 -23.19 9.22
CA ALA A 230 7.29 -23.69 9.38
C ALA A 230 7.20 -25.21 9.14
N SER A 231 7.77 -25.69 8.04
CA SER A 231 7.81 -27.12 7.71
C SER A 231 8.54 -27.94 8.77
N PHE A 232 9.65 -27.43 9.32
CA PHE A 232 10.36 -28.09 10.42
C PHE A 232 9.50 -28.20 11.68
N ARG A 233 8.70 -27.18 12.01
CA ARG A 233 7.79 -27.21 13.17
C ARG A 233 6.65 -28.22 13.00
N GLU A 234 6.17 -28.41 11.77
CA GLU A 234 5.08 -29.34 11.46
C GLU A 234 5.55 -30.79 11.32
N THR A 235 6.64 -31.01 10.58
CA THR A 235 7.07 -32.35 10.14
C THR A 235 8.29 -32.87 10.91
N GLY A 236 9.02 -32.00 11.61
CA GLY A 236 10.30 -32.32 12.23
C GLY A 236 11.48 -32.38 11.26
N VAL A 237 11.26 -32.20 9.95
CA VAL A 237 12.30 -32.27 8.91
C VAL A 237 12.90 -30.89 8.66
N ALA A 238 14.21 -30.75 8.86
CA ALA A 238 14.91 -29.48 8.69
C ALA A 238 15.15 -29.17 7.21
N CYS A 239 14.84 -27.93 6.78
CA CYS A 239 15.08 -27.46 5.41
C CYS A 239 14.58 -28.41 4.31
N TRP A 240 13.42 -29.05 4.51
CA TRP A 240 12.85 -30.06 3.59
C TRP A 240 13.77 -31.24 3.26
N GLY A 241 14.69 -31.57 4.16
CA GLY A 241 15.64 -32.67 4.00
C GLY A 241 16.91 -32.29 3.22
N LEU A 242 17.00 -31.06 2.70
CA LEU A 242 18.22 -30.57 2.05
C LEU A 242 19.42 -30.52 3.00
N ALA A 243 19.16 -30.41 4.30
CA ALA A 243 20.18 -30.38 5.35
C ALA A 243 20.49 -31.77 5.94
N ASP A 244 19.81 -32.85 5.51
CA ASP A 244 19.95 -34.18 6.13
C ASP A 244 21.36 -34.76 5.98
N GLY A 245 22.06 -34.39 4.89
CA GLY A 245 23.46 -34.75 4.67
C GLY A 245 24.45 -34.16 5.69
N LEU A 246 24.04 -33.17 6.49
CA LEU A 246 24.84 -32.59 7.58
C LEU A 246 24.73 -33.41 8.89
N GLY A 247 23.89 -34.45 8.91
CA GLY A 247 23.52 -35.22 10.08
C GLY A 247 22.35 -34.59 10.86
N PRO A 248 21.57 -35.40 11.58
CA PRO A 248 20.29 -34.98 12.19
C PRO A 248 20.45 -33.86 13.21
N ASP A 249 21.50 -33.88 14.03
CA ASP A 249 21.74 -32.85 15.04
C ASP A 249 22.17 -31.51 14.45
N SER A 250 22.90 -31.53 13.33
CA SER A 250 23.32 -30.32 12.63
C SER A 250 22.15 -29.70 11.87
N ALA A 251 21.34 -30.53 11.21
CA ALA A 251 20.13 -30.10 10.51
C ALA A 251 19.12 -29.48 11.48
N ARG A 252 18.92 -30.10 12.66
CA ARG A 252 18.08 -29.56 13.73
C ARG A 252 18.60 -28.22 14.27
N ARG A 253 19.90 -28.10 14.51
CA ARG A 253 20.52 -26.84 14.95
C ARG A 253 20.36 -25.72 13.92
N LEU A 254 20.51 -26.03 12.64
CA LEU A 254 20.28 -25.06 11.56
C LEU A 254 18.82 -24.59 11.53
N ALA A 255 17.86 -25.51 11.64
CA ALA A 255 16.45 -25.17 11.66
C ALA A 255 16.05 -24.32 12.88
N GLN A 256 16.58 -24.64 14.07
CA GLN A 256 16.41 -23.82 15.27
C GLN A 256 17.04 -22.44 15.10
N TRP A 257 18.25 -22.37 14.55
CA TRP A 257 18.92 -21.10 14.29
C TRP A 257 18.10 -20.21 13.34
N LEU A 258 17.57 -20.77 12.26
CA LEU A 258 16.66 -20.07 11.34
C LEU A 258 15.39 -19.62 12.06
N ALA A 259 14.83 -20.43 12.96
CA ALA A 259 13.65 -20.07 13.73
C ALA A 259 13.86 -18.85 14.63
N ASP A 260 15.05 -18.74 15.21
CA ASP A 260 15.39 -17.68 16.17
C ASP A 260 15.91 -16.40 15.50
N HIS A 261 16.54 -16.53 14.32
CA HIS A 261 17.26 -15.42 13.68
C HIS A 261 16.67 -14.96 12.34
N ALA A 262 15.77 -15.73 11.71
CA ALA A 262 15.17 -15.28 10.46
C ALA A 262 14.30 -14.03 10.69
N PRO A 263 14.43 -12.99 9.85
CA PRO A 263 13.62 -11.80 9.99
C PRO A 263 12.14 -12.11 9.74
N ASN A 264 11.27 -11.52 10.56
CA ASN A 264 9.83 -11.55 10.28
C ASN A 264 9.48 -10.63 9.09
N GLY A 265 8.25 -10.72 8.58
CA GLY A 265 7.84 -9.95 7.39
C GLY A 265 8.06 -8.44 7.48
N GLN A 266 7.91 -7.83 8.66
CA GLN A 266 8.17 -6.39 8.86
C GLN A 266 9.67 -6.07 8.85
N GLN A 267 10.49 -6.90 9.48
CA GLN A 267 11.96 -6.76 9.47
C GLN A 267 12.51 -6.97 8.06
N THR A 268 12.02 -7.98 7.34
CA THR A 268 12.37 -8.24 5.93
C THR A 268 12.05 -7.03 5.06
N TRP A 269 10.88 -6.43 5.23
CA TRP A 269 10.53 -5.21 4.51
C TRP A 269 11.51 -4.07 4.81
N GLY A 270 11.84 -3.84 6.10
CA GLY A 270 12.84 -2.86 6.52
C GLY A 270 14.23 -3.07 5.91
N LEU A 271 14.71 -4.31 5.94
CA LEU A 271 16.00 -4.70 5.37
C LEU A 271 16.01 -4.54 3.84
N ALA A 272 14.94 -4.98 3.17
CA ALA A 272 14.79 -4.83 1.73
C ALA A 272 14.85 -3.36 1.31
N MET A 273 14.05 -2.49 1.94
CA MET A 273 14.08 -1.05 1.64
C MET A 273 15.49 -0.45 1.79
N SER A 274 16.18 -0.80 2.86
CA SER A 274 17.52 -0.28 3.16
C SER A 274 18.54 -0.77 2.13
N ALA A 275 18.57 -2.08 1.86
CA ALA A 275 19.49 -2.69 0.90
C ALA A 275 19.22 -2.21 -0.53
N CYS A 276 17.97 -2.13 -0.96
CA CYS A 276 17.57 -1.60 -2.26
C CYS A 276 17.97 -0.14 -2.43
N THR A 277 17.79 0.69 -1.39
CA THR A 277 18.23 2.09 -1.42
C THR A 277 19.75 2.19 -1.56
N LEU A 278 20.52 1.42 -0.78
CA LEU A 278 21.97 1.41 -0.86
C LEU A 278 22.47 0.90 -2.21
N ALA A 279 21.86 -0.16 -2.75
CA ALA A 279 22.18 -0.71 -4.05
C ALA A 279 21.88 0.29 -5.18
N TYR A 280 20.70 0.92 -5.14
CA TYR A 280 20.31 1.94 -6.10
C TYR A 280 21.30 3.11 -6.08
N VAL A 281 21.58 3.66 -4.89
CA VAL A 281 22.52 4.76 -4.71
C VAL A 281 23.93 4.38 -5.16
N GLY A 282 24.44 3.22 -4.74
CA GLY A 282 25.76 2.74 -5.10
C GLY A 282 25.96 2.63 -6.61
N VAL A 283 25.04 1.96 -7.30
CA VAL A 283 25.12 1.76 -8.76
C VAL A 283 24.96 3.08 -9.52
N SER A 284 24.02 3.94 -9.11
CA SER A 284 23.84 5.26 -9.72
C SER A 284 25.04 6.19 -9.52
N LEU A 285 25.76 6.08 -8.40
CA LEU A 285 26.99 6.85 -8.17
C LEU A 285 28.18 6.36 -8.99
N LEU A 286 28.21 5.08 -9.36
CA LEU A 286 29.19 4.52 -10.30
C LEU A 286 28.88 4.94 -11.75
N GLY A 287 27.60 5.19 -12.05
CA GLY A 287 27.15 5.77 -13.31
C GLY A 287 27.60 7.23 -13.50
N ARG A 288 27.90 7.57 -14.77
CA ARG A 288 28.21 8.94 -15.20
C ARG A 288 27.00 9.70 -15.77
N GLN A 289 25.90 9.01 -16.05
CA GLN A 289 24.71 9.60 -16.66
C GLN A 289 24.00 10.54 -15.68
N ARG A 290 23.47 11.64 -16.22
CA ARG A 290 22.60 12.57 -15.51
C ARG A 290 21.35 12.83 -16.35
N ALA A 291 20.18 12.59 -15.78
CA ALA A 291 18.89 12.91 -16.38
C ALA A 291 18.53 14.38 -16.10
N ASN A 292 17.92 15.04 -17.08
CA ASN A 292 17.32 16.36 -16.90
C ASN A 292 15.94 16.19 -16.25
N LEU A 293 15.86 16.36 -14.93
CA LEU A 293 14.61 16.23 -14.18
C LEU A 293 13.63 17.37 -14.48
N ASP A 294 14.12 18.55 -14.85
CA ASP A 294 13.25 19.68 -15.16
C ASP A 294 12.51 19.44 -16.47
N TRP A 295 13.17 18.81 -17.45
CA TRP A 295 12.52 18.31 -18.67
C TRP A 295 11.50 17.22 -18.35
N LEU A 296 11.89 16.19 -17.60
CA LEU A 296 11.02 15.05 -17.27
C LEU A 296 9.74 15.47 -16.53
N LEU A 297 9.82 16.52 -15.71
CA LEU A 297 8.73 16.99 -14.85
C LEU A 297 8.08 18.28 -15.36
N HIS A 298 8.38 18.69 -16.60
CA HIS A 298 7.85 19.90 -17.25
C HIS A 298 7.99 21.16 -16.37
N ARG A 299 9.20 21.45 -15.90
CA ARG A 299 9.51 22.58 -15.00
C ARG A 299 10.32 23.65 -15.71
N GLY A 300 10.16 24.91 -15.29
CA GLY A 300 10.97 26.02 -15.78
C GLY A 300 10.79 26.23 -17.28
N SER A 301 11.86 26.07 -18.05
CA SER A 301 11.82 26.23 -19.51
C SER A 301 11.01 25.15 -20.25
N PHE A 302 10.67 24.05 -19.59
CA PHE A 302 9.92 22.92 -20.16
C PHE A 302 8.45 22.89 -19.71
N GLU A 303 7.95 23.97 -19.10
CA GLU A 303 6.55 24.07 -18.68
C GLU A 303 5.60 24.02 -19.89
N LEU A 304 4.60 23.15 -19.80
CA LEU A 304 3.58 23.02 -20.84
C LEU A 304 2.58 24.18 -20.75
N GLU A 305 2.34 24.86 -21.87
CA GLU A 305 1.37 25.94 -21.96
C GLU A 305 -0.03 25.45 -21.58
N GLY A 306 -0.67 26.11 -20.62
CA GLY A 306 -2.03 25.80 -20.17
C GLY A 306 -2.14 24.76 -19.05
N GLU A 307 -1.06 24.04 -18.69
CA GLU A 307 -1.06 23.12 -17.54
C GLU A 307 -0.67 23.79 -16.21
N VAL A 308 0.01 24.94 -16.27
CA VAL A 308 0.45 25.70 -15.09
C VAL A 308 -0.32 27.01 -14.99
N GLU A 309 -1.41 27.03 -14.19
CA GLU A 309 -2.06 28.29 -13.85
C GLU A 309 -1.19 29.11 -12.88
N HIS A 310 -0.73 30.26 -13.37
CA HIS A 310 0.09 31.20 -12.62
C HIS A 310 -0.75 31.95 -11.58
N GLY A 311 -0.95 31.35 -10.41
CA GLY A 311 -1.52 32.03 -9.25
C GLY A 311 -0.48 32.77 -8.39
N ARG A 312 -0.93 33.53 -7.39
CA ARG A 312 -0.03 34.25 -6.46
C ARG A 312 0.98 33.28 -5.82
N ALA A 313 2.26 33.64 -5.88
CA ALA A 313 3.33 32.87 -5.28
C ALA A 313 3.01 32.55 -3.80
N PRO A 314 3.10 31.26 -3.40
CA PRO A 314 2.77 30.87 -2.04
C PRO A 314 3.71 31.55 -1.03
N THR A 315 3.16 31.91 0.14
CA THR A 315 3.94 32.44 1.26
C THR A 315 5.03 31.45 1.68
N ARG A 316 6.05 31.89 2.44
CA ARG A 316 7.13 31.00 2.93
C ARG A 316 6.58 29.72 3.60
N TRP A 317 5.57 29.88 4.46
CA TRP A 317 4.88 28.75 5.10
C TRP A 317 3.97 27.99 4.15
N GLY A 318 3.37 28.67 3.17
CA GLY A 318 2.64 28.02 2.07
C GLY A 318 3.52 27.07 1.26
N ARG A 319 4.79 27.42 1.00
CA ARG A 319 5.74 26.51 0.33
C ARG A 319 6.08 25.28 1.16
N VAL A 320 6.28 25.45 2.47
CA VAL A 320 6.57 24.32 3.39
C VAL A 320 5.40 23.34 3.45
N LEU A 321 4.17 23.85 3.50
CA LEU A 321 2.95 23.02 3.47
C LEU A 321 2.55 22.61 2.06
N ALA A 322 3.36 22.95 1.05
CA ALA A 322 3.08 22.74 -0.36
C ALA A 322 1.69 23.25 -0.81
N PHE A 323 1.21 24.36 -0.27
CA PHE A 323 0.00 25.03 -0.76
C PHE A 323 0.24 25.58 -2.15
N THR A 324 -0.62 25.17 -3.06
CA THR A 324 -0.67 25.66 -4.42
C THR A 324 -1.79 26.71 -4.54
N PRO A 325 -1.79 27.55 -5.59
CA PRO A 325 -2.77 28.64 -5.71
C PRO A 325 -4.23 28.18 -5.74
N GLU A 326 -4.49 26.93 -6.13
CA GLU A 326 -5.82 26.31 -6.23
C GLU A 326 -6.46 26.04 -4.86
N PHE A 327 -5.68 26.12 -3.76
CA PHE A 327 -6.18 25.88 -2.42
C PHE A 327 -7.20 26.93 -1.98
N THR A 328 -8.46 26.50 -1.89
CA THR A 328 -9.53 27.31 -1.27
C THR A 328 -9.30 27.47 0.24
N ARG A 329 -10.00 28.42 0.87
CA ARG A 329 -9.92 28.60 2.33
C ARG A 329 -10.32 27.32 3.09
N ARG A 330 -11.31 26.58 2.58
CA ARG A 330 -11.77 25.32 3.18
C ARG A 330 -10.70 24.24 3.05
N ASP A 331 -10.07 24.13 1.88
CA ASP A 331 -9.01 23.14 1.63
C ASP A 331 -7.81 23.36 2.55
N ARG A 332 -7.42 24.63 2.77
CA ARG A 332 -6.33 24.97 3.70
C ARG A 332 -6.64 24.53 5.13
N ILE A 333 -7.87 24.76 5.59
CA ILE A 333 -8.28 24.33 6.95
C ILE A 333 -8.22 22.80 7.04
N ILE A 334 -8.81 22.08 6.09
CA ILE A 334 -8.80 20.62 6.08
C ILE A 334 -7.35 20.10 6.08
N PHE A 335 -6.50 20.64 5.22
CA PHE A 335 -5.10 20.24 5.13
C PHE A 335 -4.35 20.48 6.44
N ILE A 336 -4.46 21.68 7.02
CA ILE A 336 -3.79 22.03 8.28
C ILE A 336 -4.26 21.13 9.41
N VAL A 337 -5.58 20.94 9.56
CA VAL A 337 -6.13 20.05 10.60
C VAL A 337 -5.61 18.62 10.41
N THR A 338 -5.53 18.13 9.17
CA THR A 338 -4.99 16.79 8.86
C THR A 338 -3.52 16.68 9.25
N VAL A 339 -2.70 17.64 8.84
CA VAL A 339 -1.26 17.67 9.14
C VAL A 339 -1.02 17.79 10.64
N VAL A 340 -1.71 18.71 11.32
CA VAL A 340 -1.61 18.89 12.77
C VAL A 340 -2.04 17.64 13.51
N TYR A 341 -3.11 16.98 13.09
CA TYR A 341 -3.58 15.74 13.71
C TYR A 341 -2.54 14.61 13.57
N ILE A 342 -2.04 14.38 12.35
CA ILE A 342 -1.09 13.28 12.09
C ILE A 342 0.28 13.56 12.72
N LEU A 343 0.85 14.75 12.47
CA LEU A 343 2.13 15.15 13.05
C LEU A 343 2.04 15.28 14.56
N GLY A 344 0.92 15.78 15.10
CA GLY A 344 0.70 15.88 16.53
C GLY A 344 0.80 14.53 17.22
N TRP A 345 0.08 13.51 16.73
CA TRP A 345 0.20 12.15 17.25
C TRP A 345 1.59 11.54 17.05
N PHE A 346 2.20 11.76 15.89
CA PHE A 346 3.55 11.28 15.62
C PHE A 346 4.58 11.89 16.58
N LEU A 347 4.59 13.21 16.73
CA LEU A 347 5.49 13.93 17.62
C LEU A 347 5.22 13.61 19.08
N PHE A 348 3.96 13.42 19.47
CA PHE A 348 3.61 12.97 20.82
C PHE A 348 4.23 11.61 21.13
N VAL A 349 4.08 10.63 20.23
CA VAL A 349 4.63 9.29 20.42
C VAL A 349 6.16 9.31 20.37
N VAL A 350 6.77 9.92 19.34
CA VAL A 350 8.23 9.96 19.20
C VAL A 350 8.87 10.76 20.34
N GLY A 351 8.34 11.95 20.63
CA GLY A 351 8.82 12.79 21.74
C GLY A 351 8.63 12.11 23.09
N GLY A 352 7.48 11.48 23.31
CA GLY A 352 7.20 10.70 24.51
C GLY A 352 8.13 9.50 24.67
N SER A 353 8.45 8.78 23.58
CA SER A 353 9.41 7.68 23.60
C SER A 353 10.83 8.16 23.87
N ILE A 354 11.28 9.24 23.23
CA ILE A 354 12.62 9.82 23.50
C ILE A 354 12.71 10.28 24.95
N TRP A 355 11.70 11.01 25.43
CA TRP A 355 11.64 11.44 26.82
C TRP A 355 11.65 10.26 27.79
N ALA A 356 10.87 9.20 27.52
CA ALA A 356 10.84 8.01 28.37
C ALA A 356 12.21 7.30 28.42
N ILE A 357 12.88 7.15 27.27
CA ILE A 357 14.19 6.50 27.19
C ILE A 357 15.27 7.33 27.89
N TRP A 358 15.25 8.65 27.74
CA TRP A 358 16.33 9.52 28.22
C TRP A 358 16.15 10.02 29.65
N TRP A 359 14.90 10.32 30.04
CA TRP A 359 14.57 10.93 31.34
C TRP A 359 13.90 9.97 32.33
N ARG A 360 13.46 8.78 31.87
CA ARG A 360 12.82 7.76 32.71
C ARG A 360 13.48 6.39 32.55
N ALA A 361 14.79 6.35 32.26
CA ALA A 361 15.55 5.11 32.13
C ALA A 361 15.45 4.22 33.38
N ASP A 362 15.46 4.84 34.57
CA ASP A 362 15.44 4.14 35.87
C ASP A 362 14.02 3.95 36.45
N ASP A 363 13.00 4.63 35.89
CA ASP A 363 11.60 4.55 36.33
C ASP A 363 10.67 4.44 35.11
N PRO A 364 10.53 3.24 34.53
CA PRO A 364 9.82 3.05 33.27
C PRO A 364 8.34 3.45 33.35
N VAL A 365 7.75 3.76 32.20
CA VAL A 365 6.33 4.10 32.09
C VAL A 365 5.48 2.99 32.69
N THR A 366 4.72 3.31 33.74
CA THR A 366 3.87 2.34 34.42
C THR A 366 2.74 1.85 33.51
N SER A 367 2.28 0.61 33.74
CA SER A 367 1.15 0.05 33.02
C SER A 367 -0.10 0.92 33.14
N ASP A 368 -0.34 1.53 34.31
CA ASP A 368 -1.49 2.41 34.54
C ASP A 368 -1.43 3.70 33.72
N ALA A 369 -0.25 4.31 33.58
CA ALA A 369 -0.06 5.48 32.73
C ALA A 369 -0.29 5.14 31.25
N TRP A 370 0.19 3.96 30.83
CA TRP A 370 -0.02 3.47 29.47
C TRP A 370 -1.49 3.13 29.19
N LEU A 371 -2.18 2.51 30.14
CA LEU A 371 -3.62 2.23 30.07
C LEU A 371 -4.44 3.52 30.01
N SER A 372 -4.08 4.51 30.83
CA SER A 372 -4.74 5.84 30.81
C SER A 372 -4.59 6.52 29.44
N PHE A 373 -3.40 6.44 28.85
CA PHE A 373 -3.17 6.93 27.48
C PHE A 373 -4.07 6.22 26.46
N TRP A 374 -4.11 4.88 26.46
CA TRP A 374 -4.94 4.14 25.52
C TRP A 374 -6.43 4.36 25.73
N HIS A 375 -6.86 4.52 26.98
CA HIS A 375 -8.24 4.87 27.31
C HIS A 375 -8.63 6.20 26.68
N VAL A 376 -7.85 7.27 26.90
CA VAL A 376 -8.08 8.59 26.28
C VAL A 376 -8.01 8.50 24.76
N ARG A 377 -6.97 7.86 24.22
CA ARG A 377 -6.78 7.71 22.77
C ARG A 377 -7.95 6.99 22.09
N THR A 378 -8.51 5.98 22.74
CA THR A 378 -9.64 5.22 22.20
C THR A 378 -10.89 6.09 22.13
N TRP A 379 -11.18 6.88 23.17
CA TRP A 379 -12.30 7.83 23.15
C TRP A 379 -12.12 8.93 22.10
N VAL A 380 -10.91 9.48 21.94
CA VAL A 380 -10.61 10.43 20.87
C VAL A 380 -10.86 9.78 19.50
N LEU A 381 -10.42 8.53 19.31
CA LEU A 381 -10.64 7.79 18.06
C LEU A 381 -12.13 7.58 17.78
N VAL A 382 -12.94 7.24 18.79
CA VAL A 382 -14.41 7.10 18.66
C VAL A 382 -15.04 8.41 18.18
N VAL A 383 -14.74 9.52 18.86
CA VAL A 383 -15.32 10.84 18.54
C VAL A 383 -14.91 11.30 17.13
N VAL A 384 -13.63 11.16 16.79
CA VAL A 384 -13.11 11.53 15.47
C VAL A 384 -13.72 10.65 14.39
N ALA A 385 -13.75 9.32 14.57
CA ALA A 385 -14.31 8.40 13.59
C ALA A 385 -15.81 8.66 13.37
N ALA A 386 -16.58 8.95 14.42
CA ALA A 386 -18.00 9.31 14.29
C ALA A 386 -18.19 10.58 13.46
N GLY A 387 -17.45 11.65 13.77
CA GLY A 387 -17.52 12.90 13.03
C GLY A 387 -17.09 12.76 11.57
N VAL A 388 -15.99 12.05 11.32
CA VAL A 388 -15.47 11.78 9.96
C VAL A 388 -16.45 10.92 9.17
N THR A 389 -17.11 9.94 9.80
CA THR A 389 -18.11 9.10 9.12
C THR A 389 -19.24 9.96 8.58
N VAL A 390 -19.85 10.81 9.42
CA VAL A 390 -20.92 11.71 8.98
C VAL A 390 -20.43 12.64 7.87
N TRP A 391 -19.25 13.24 8.04
CA TRP A 391 -18.68 14.16 7.07
C TRP A 391 -18.43 13.50 5.69
N LEU A 392 -17.76 12.35 5.67
CA LEU A 392 -17.42 11.64 4.43
C LEU A 392 -18.65 10.99 3.78
N THR A 393 -19.65 10.56 4.54
CA THR A 393 -20.90 10.05 3.98
C THR A 393 -21.66 11.16 3.24
N ILE A 394 -21.85 12.32 3.87
CA ILE A 394 -22.55 13.45 3.23
C ILE A 394 -21.79 13.93 1.99
N GLY A 395 -20.48 14.15 2.12
CA GLY A 395 -19.63 14.57 1.00
C GLY A 395 -19.56 13.54 -0.11
N GLY A 396 -19.42 12.26 0.23
CA GLY A 396 -19.34 11.15 -0.71
C GLY A 396 -20.61 10.99 -1.55
N ILE A 397 -21.79 11.10 -0.93
CA ILE A 397 -23.08 11.06 -1.67
C ILE A 397 -23.20 12.25 -2.63
N GLY A 398 -22.79 13.46 -2.20
CA GLY A 398 -22.78 14.65 -3.05
C GLY A 398 -21.84 14.51 -4.25
N ASN A 399 -20.64 14.00 -4.02
CA ASN A 399 -19.64 13.76 -5.07
C ASN A 399 -20.10 12.67 -6.04
N LEU A 400 -20.71 11.59 -5.55
CA LEU A 400 -21.26 10.53 -6.39
C LEU A 400 -22.34 11.06 -7.35
N ARG A 401 -23.26 11.90 -6.85
CA ARG A 401 -24.27 12.55 -7.71
C ARG A 401 -23.65 13.44 -8.77
N THR A 402 -22.56 14.14 -8.42
CA THR A 402 -21.83 15.01 -9.35
C THR A 402 -21.14 14.19 -10.43
N LEU A 403 -20.47 13.09 -10.05
CA LEU A 403 -19.84 12.15 -10.97
C LEU A 403 -20.86 11.57 -11.96
N LEU A 404 -22.00 11.09 -11.47
CA LEU A 404 -23.04 10.51 -12.34
C LEU A 404 -23.55 11.52 -13.38
N ARG A 405 -23.80 12.78 -12.98
CA ARG A 405 -24.20 13.85 -13.90
C ARG A 405 -23.11 14.19 -14.93
N GLN A 406 -21.84 14.15 -14.53
CA GLN A 406 -20.73 14.39 -15.46
C GLN A 406 -20.64 13.27 -16.50
N LEU A 407 -20.74 12.01 -16.07
CA LEU A 407 -20.72 10.85 -16.96
C LEU A 407 -21.87 10.83 -17.98
N GLU A 408 -23.00 11.45 -17.67
CA GLU A 408 -24.12 11.64 -18.59
C GLU A 408 -23.86 12.69 -19.67
N THR A 409 -23.01 13.69 -19.39
CA THR A 409 -22.83 14.88 -20.25
C THR A 409 -21.48 14.93 -20.97
N GLN A 410 -20.50 14.14 -20.52
CA GLN A 410 -19.14 14.17 -21.05
C GLN A 410 -19.06 13.53 -22.44
N ALA A 411 -18.50 14.26 -23.40
CA ALA A 411 -18.19 13.74 -24.73
C ALA A 411 -17.14 12.63 -24.62
N ARG A 412 -17.39 11.49 -25.26
CA ARG A 412 -16.49 10.34 -25.26
C ARG A 412 -15.59 10.41 -26.48
N ASP A 413 -14.28 10.38 -26.27
CA ASP A 413 -13.34 10.18 -27.36
C ASP A 413 -13.31 8.68 -27.71
N ASP A 414 -13.83 8.37 -28.90
CA ASP A 414 -13.90 7.01 -29.39
C ASP A 414 -12.58 6.52 -30.03
N SER A 415 -11.55 7.37 -30.09
CA SER A 415 -10.24 7.06 -30.67
C SER A 415 -9.15 6.79 -29.64
N ASP A 416 -9.37 7.18 -28.37
CA ASP A 416 -8.43 6.91 -27.28
C ASP A 416 -8.29 5.40 -27.03
N ASP A 417 -7.08 4.89 -27.22
CA ASP A 417 -6.67 3.50 -26.96
C ASP A 417 -5.82 3.36 -25.69
N GLY A 418 -5.60 4.46 -24.97
CA GLY A 418 -4.81 4.54 -23.75
C GLY A 418 -3.31 4.62 -23.96
N LEU A 419 -2.83 4.79 -25.20
CA LEU A 419 -1.41 4.92 -25.53
C LEU A 419 -1.06 6.38 -25.89
N ILE A 420 0.11 6.82 -25.45
CA ILE A 420 0.69 8.08 -25.90
C ILE A 420 1.34 7.82 -27.26
N ASP A 421 0.88 8.54 -28.28
CA ASP A 421 1.36 8.39 -29.65
C ASP A 421 2.86 8.69 -29.72
N ALA A 422 3.69 7.70 -30.09
CA ALA A 422 5.14 7.80 -30.06
C ALA A 422 5.69 8.94 -30.95
N GLY A 423 4.92 9.36 -31.96
CA GLY A 423 5.23 10.49 -32.83
C GLY A 423 5.17 11.85 -32.13
N ASN A 424 4.34 12.02 -31.10
CA ASN A 424 4.30 13.25 -30.31
C ASN A 424 5.45 13.31 -29.29
N SER A 425 5.82 12.18 -28.71
CA SER A 425 6.98 12.08 -27.82
C SER A 425 8.30 12.35 -28.55
N ALA A 426 8.42 11.89 -29.80
CA ALA A 426 9.60 12.14 -30.64
C ALA A 426 9.68 13.57 -31.19
N ARG A 427 8.54 14.22 -31.50
CA ARG A 427 8.53 15.65 -31.89
C ARG A 427 9.05 16.56 -30.79
N ASN A 428 8.81 16.22 -29.53
CA ASN A 428 9.36 16.94 -28.38
C ASN A 428 10.84 16.59 -28.09
N LEU A 429 11.41 15.55 -28.73
CA LEU A 429 12.83 15.23 -28.65
C LEU A 429 13.65 15.91 -29.77
N VAL A 430 13.06 16.14 -30.94
CA VAL A 430 13.76 16.71 -32.11
C VAL A 430 13.84 18.23 -32.06
N HIS A 431 12.93 18.92 -31.36
CA HIS A 431 12.93 20.39 -31.35
C HIS A 431 14.06 21.05 -30.54
N ASP A 432 14.81 20.29 -29.74
CA ASP A 432 15.87 20.82 -28.86
C ASP A 432 17.31 20.61 -29.37
N ASP A 433 17.54 19.74 -30.38
CA ASP A 433 18.90 19.52 -30.92
C ASP A 433 19.31 20.55 -32.00
N ASP A 434 18.36 21.29 -32.59
CA ASP A 434 18.64 22.30 -33.63
C ASP A 434 18.84 23.74 -33.09
N GLY A 435 18.86 23.90 -31.76
CA GLY A 435 18.96 25.19 -31.08
C GLY A 435 20.39 25.68 -30.79
N GLY A 436 21.30 25.71 -31.77
CA GLY A 436 22.55 26.46 -31.57
C GLY A 436 23.74 26.16 -32.48
N SER A 437 23.69 26.57 -33.75
CA SER A 437 24.89 27.10 -34.44
C SER A 437 24.56 27.76 -35.78
N HIS A 438 23.82 28.88 -35.78
CA HIS A 438 23.86 29.77 -36.93
C HIS A 438 23.87 31.26 -36.54
N ALA A 439 24.91 31.91 -37.05
CA ALA A 439 25.09 33.34 -37.32
C ALA A 439 25.42 34.28 -36.13
N ALA A 440 26.70 34.67 -36.06
CA ALA A 440 27.10 36.00 -36.51
C ALA A 440 28.58 36.03 -36.90
N SER A 441 28.81 36.39 -38.15
CA SER A 441 30.05 36.95 -38.71
C SER A 441 30.49 38.21 -37.99
#